data_AF-A0A7S0YRG8-F1
#
_entry.id   AF-A0A7S0YRG8-F1
#
_cell.length_a   1.000
_cell.length_b   1.000
_cell.length_c   1.000
_cell.angle_alpha   90.00
_cell.angle_beta   90.00
_cell.angle_gamma   90.00
#
_symmetry.space_group_name_H-M   'P 1'
#
loop_
_entity.id
_entity.type
_entity.pdbx_description
1 polymer ?
#
loop_
_entity_poly.entity_id
_entity_poly.type
_entity_poly.pdbx_seq_one_letter_code
_entity_poly.pdbx_strand_id
1 'polypeptide(L)'
;RGGGGGGGNASNSSSASSTFSSLDIVPITGMVWVGPVLLFSTAGGAVRQLSWTGDVIHVCAAAPLGRVSIVGATPDAVVLVRSQWASGSAALAPAAEVCIRPALMLPALLLGWASLAASGVTAAAADGGAAAVRVVAAAKDTLARFDPSAAALNDGLMSSLIKLGAWRAAEALAALPSPLLSRSSRLAALAASARWIDIRSLLLHSLQNSHHAPLPPPRGSSLHSEMVAAAAGALSHGQLTVAIDLFVEAGEWLTAMVVAVCAGRVSMLTEISRRLLAMEQMYWAGG
;
A
#
# COMPACT_ATOMS: atom_id res chain seq x y z
N ARG A 1 19.01 -25.64 -53.96
CA ARG A 1 19.95 -24.63 -53.38
C ARG A 1 19.10 -23.49 -52.84
N GLY A 2 18.92 -23.21 -51.56
CA GLY A 2 19.34 -23.75 -50.26
C GLY A 2 18.57 -22.90 -49.24
N GLY A 3 17.93 -23.52 -48.24
CA GLY A 3 18.33 -23.38 -46.82
C GLY A 3 17.79 -22.08 -46.20
N GLY A 4 16.71 -22.11 -45.43
CA GLY A 4 16.74 -22.23 -43.96
C GLY A 4 16.19 -20.91 -43.37
N GLY A 5 15.34 -20.84 -42.35
CA GLY A 5 15.09 -21.74 -41.23
C GLY A 5 15.38 -21.00 -39.93
N GLY A 6 14.37 -20.85 -39.07
CA GLY A 6 14.50 -20.42 -37.66
C GLY A 6 14.63 -18.91 -37.46
N GLY A 7 13.81 -18.23 -36.66
CA GLY A 7 13.29 -18.65 -35.36
C GLY A 7 14.26 -18.19 -34.28
N GLY A 8 13.94 -17.06 -33.63
CA GLY A 8 14.80 -16.50 -32.58
C GLY A 8 14.32 -15.16 -32.09
N ASN A 9 13.06 -15.08 -31.63
CA ASN A 9 12.65 -13.98 -30.75
C ASN A 9 13.44 -14.15 -29.45
N ALA A 10 14.44 -13.30 -29.26
CA ALA A 10 15.16 -13.18 -28.00
C ALA A 10 14.16 -12.69 -26.94
N SER A 11 13.60 -13.65 -26.22
CA SER A 11 12.96 -13.42 -24.94
C SER A 11 14.05 -12.90 -24.00
N ASN A 12 14.13 -11.56 -23.87
CA ASN A 12 14.76 -10.93 -22.72
C ASN A 12 13.91 -11.26 -21.49
N SER A 13 14.05 -12.50 -21.04
CA SER A 13 13.76 -12.89 -19.67
C SER A 13 14.83 -12.24 -18.82
N SER A 14 14.63 -10.96 -18.50
CA SER A 14 15.23 -10.35 -17.32
C SER A 14 14.63 -11.06 -16.11
N SER A 15 15.14 -12.26 -15.88
CA SER A 15 15.19 -12.88 -14.57
C SER A 15 15.68 -11.79 -13.64
N ALA A 16 14.78 -11.34 -12.77
CA ALA A 16 15.12 -10.51 -11.64
C ALA A 16 16.00 -11.39 -10.74
N SER A 17 17.29 -11.48 -11.11
CA SER A 17 18.38 -11.81 -10.24
C SER A 17 18.25 -10.83 -9.09
N SER A 18 17.68 -11.29 -7.98
CA SER A 18 17.82 -10.65 -6.68
C SER A 18 19.33 -10.65 -6.39
N THR A 19 20.02 -9.64 -6.91
CA THR A 19 21.30 -9.22 -6.39
C THR A 19 21.03 -8.88 -4.93
N PHE A 20 21.24 -9.86 -4.06
CA PHE A 20 21.87 -9.62 -2.78
C PHE A 20 23.19 -8.93 -3.13
N SER A 21 23.11 -7.62 -3.35
CA SER A 21 24.27 -6.75 -3.40
C SER A 21 25.05 -7.12 -2.17
N SER A 22 26.25 -7.68 -2.38
CA SER A 22 27.19 -7.95 -1.30
C SER A 22 27.18 -6.73 -0.41
N LEU A 23 26.56 -6.85 0.77
CA LEU A 23 26.74 -5.88 1.82
C LEU A 23 28.25 -5.90 2.01
N ASP A 24 28.97 -4.89 1.51
CA ASP A 24 30.26 -4.54 2.07
C ASP A 24 30.01 -4.57 3.57
N ILE A 25 30.61 -5.55 4.25
CA ILE A 25 30.31 -5.88 5.65
C ILE A 25 30.96 -4.79 6.49
N VAL A 26 30.41 -3.58 6.39
CA VAL A 26 30.81 -2.44 7.18
C VAL A 26 30.13 -2.63 8.53
N PRO A 27 30.90 -2.78 9.63
CA PRO A 27 30.34 -3.15 10.92
C PRO A 27 29.31 -2.12 11.39
N ILE A 28 28.22 -2.61 11.98
CA ILE A 28 27.18 -1.78 12.59
C ILE A 28 27.77 -1.16 13.87
N THR A 29 27.73 0.15 13.98
CA THR A 29 28.31 0.91 15.11
C THR A 29 27.24 1.40 16.09
N GLY A 30 25.98 1.42 15.68
CA GLY A 30 24.85 1.78 16.51
C GLY A 30 23.53 1.42 15.86
N MET A 31 22.50 1.24 16.68
CA MET A 31 21.13 1.01 16.21
C MET A 31 20.15 1.78 17.10
N VAL A 32 19.08 2.29 16.50
CA VAL A 32 17.98 2.91 17.23
C VAL A 32 16.65 2.57 16.57
N TRP A 33 15.65 2.31 17.40
CA TRP A 33 14.27 2.25 16.96
C TRP A 33 13.69 3.66 16.99
N VAL A 34 13.34 4.20 15.83
CA VAL A 34 12.54 5.43 15.73
C VAL A 34 11.12 5.02 15.45
N GLY A 35 10.38 4.76 16.53
CA GLY A 35 9.08 4.10 16.46
C GLY A 35 9.23 2.70 15.82
N PRO A 36 8.64 2.45 14.65
CA PRO A 36 8.63 1.16 13.97
C PRO A 36 9.74 0.99 12.93
N VAL A 37 10.60 2.00 12.77
CA VAL A 37 11.72 1.96 11.83
C VAL A 37 13.00 1.66 12.61
N LEU A 38 13.71 0.61 12.20
CA LEU A 38 15.05 0.32 12.69
C LEU A 38 16.06 1.08 11.83
N LEU A 39 16.69 2.08 12.44
CA LEU A 39 17.84 2.76 11.86
C LEU A 39 19.12 2.20 12.45
N PHE A 40 20.14 2.05 11.61
CA PHE A 40 21.46 1.62 12.04
C PHE A 40 22.55 2.46 11.37
N SER A 41 23.60 2.76 12.12
CA SER A 41 24.80 3.40 11.62
C SER A 41 25.88 2.36 11.35
N THR A 42 26.70 2.62 10.34
CA THR A 42 27.84 1.78 9.96
C THR A 42 29.15 2.49 10.28
N ALA A 43 30.25 1.74 10.40
CA ALA A 43 31.59 2.30 10.61
C ALA A 43 32.04 3.26 9.48
N GLY A 44 31.48 3.11 8.28
CA GLY A 44 31.67 4.04 7.16
C GLY A 44 30.89 5.35 7.29
N GLY A 45 30.17 5.55 8.40
CA GLY A 45 29.37 6.75 8.64
C GLY A 45 28.00 6.74 7.95
N ALA A 46 27.66 5.71 7.14
CA ALA A 46 26.33 5.63 6.55
C ALA A 46 25.27 5.29 7.62
N VAL A 47 24.18 6.04 7.61
CA VAL A 47 22.93 5.73 8.30
C VAL A 47 22.02 5.02 7.31
N ARG A 48 21.57 3.85 7.69
CA ARG A 48 20.73 2.99 6.88
C ARG A 48 19.48 2.61 7.65
N GLN A 49 18.42 2.34 6.92
CA GLN A 49 17.19 1.79 7.44
C GLN A 49 17.11 0.32 7.06
N LEU A 50 16.78 -0.53 8.03
CA LEU A 50 16.30 -1.87 7.73
C LEU A 50 14.79 -1.77 7.49
N SER A 51 14.36 -2.00 6.26
CA SER A 51 12.94 -2.15 5.97
C SER A 51 12.44 -3.45 6.59
N TRP A 52 11.14 -3.52 6.84
CA TRP A 52 10.53 -4.75 7.33
C TRP A 52 10.53 -5.88 6.27
N THR A 53 10.77 -5.57 4.98
CA THR A 53 11.03 -6.58 3.93
C THR A 53 12.45 -7.13 3.97
N GLY A 54 13.31 -6.63 4.86
CA GLY A 54 14.73 -6.99 4.92
C GLY A 54 15.62 -6.19 3.97
N ASP A 55 15.04 -5.27 3.18
CA ASP A 55 15.81 -4.38 2.32
C ASP A 55 16.55 -3.34 3.16
N VAL A 56 17.76 -3.02 2.73
CA VAL A 56 18.61 -2.01 3.38
C VAL A 56 18.60 -0.74 2.55
N ILE A 57 17.97 0.31 3.07
CA ILE A 57 17.81 1.59 2.38
C ILE A 57 18.83 2.58 2.96
N HIS A 58 19.61 3.23 2.09
CA HIS A 58 20.50 4.30 2.53
C HIS A 58 19.69 5.56 2.84
N VAL A 59 19.81 6.06 4.08
CA VAL A 59 19.06 7.23 4.56
C VAL A 59 19.91 8.49 4.38
N CYS A 60 21.09 8.53 5.00
CA CYS A 60 22.02 9.63 4.86
C CYS A 60 23.44 9.17 5.20
N ALA A 61 24.44 9.89 4.71
CA ALA A 61 25.83 9.65 5.08
C ALA A 61 26.26 10.64 6.15
N ALA A 62 26.65 10.17 7.33
CA ALA A 62 27.47 10.94 8.26
C ALA A 62 28.93 10.88 7.80
N ALA A 63 29.66 11.99 7.92
CA ALA A 63 31.09 12.00 7.60
C ALA A 63 31.83 10.95 8.47
N PRO A 64 32.85 10.25 7.95
CA PRO A 64 33.52 9.12 8.62
C PRO A 64 34.38 9.51 9.85
N LEU A 65 34.24 10.73 10.35
CA LEU A 65 35.03 11.28 11.43
C LEU A 65 34.42 10.88 12.79
N GLY A 66 34.80 9.71 13.27
CA GLY A 66 34.53 9.22 14.64
C GLY A 66 33.38 8.22 14.76
N ARG A 67 32.97 7.92 16.01
CA ARG A 67 31.78 7.09 16.26
C ARG A 67 30.52 7.94 16.06
N VAL A 68 29.57 7.41 15.29
CA VAL A 68 28.28 8.03 15.02
C VAL A 68 27.20 7.22 15.71
N SER A 69 26.49 7.85 16.65
CA SER A 69 25.31 7.28 17.30
C SER A 69 24.06 8.01 16.84
N ILE A 70 23.00 7.26 16.57
CA ILE A 70 21.70 7.82 16.20
C ILE A 70 20.93 8.08 17.49
N VAL A 71 20.47 9.32 17.70
CA VAL A 71 19.76 9.72 18.92
C VAL A 71 18.26 9.83 18.69
N GLY A 72 17.85 10.13 17.44
CA GLY A 72 16.46 10.12 17.04
C GLY A 72 16.31 10.45 15.56
N ALA A 73 15.08 10.45 15.07
CA ALA A 73 14.76 10.99 13.76
C ALA A 73 13.41 11.72 13.79
N THR A 74 13.32 12.77 12.99
CA THR A 74 12.11 13.49 12.64
C THR A 74 11.65 13.04 11.24
N PRO A 75 10.46 13.44 10.77
CA PRO A 75 9.98 13.15 9.41
C PRO A 75 10.95 13.55 8.27
N ASP A 76 11.77 14.56 8.52
CA ASP A 76 12.59 15.27 7.55
C ASP A 76 14.09 15.23 7.86
N ALA A 77 14.49 14.69 9.02
CA ALA A 77 15.89 14.62 9.41
C ALA A 77 16.20 13.46 10.37
N VAL A 78 17.47 13.06 10.40
CA VAL A 78 18.02 12.18 11.43
C VAL A 78 18.92 13.01 12.34
N VAL A 79 18.73 12.86 13.65
CA VAL A 79 19.55 13.49 14.68
C VAL A 79 20.64 12.51 15.11
N LEU A 80 21.88 12.91 14.89
CA LEU A 80 23.07 12.12 15.14
C LEU A 80 23.91 12.80 16.20
N VAL A 81 24.56 12.00 17.05
CA VAL A 81 25.64 12.45 17.91
C VAL A 81 26.93 11.83 17.41
N ARG A 82 27.90 12.69 17.13
CA ARG A 82 29.25 12.32 16.72
C ARG A 82 30.18 12.52 17.89
N SER A 83 30.97 11.52 18.20
CA SER A 83 32.01 11.62 19.22
C SER A 83 33.35 11.20 18.64
N GLN A 84 34.36 12.06 18.83
CA GLN A 84 35.75 11.69 18.64
C GLN A 84 36.20 10.91 19.87
N TRP A 85 36.00 9.59 19.89
CA TRP A 85 36.53 8.79 20.98
C TRP A 85 38.03 8.53 20.78
N ALA A 86 38.84 9.10 21.67
CA ALA A 86 40.08 8.47 22.10
C ALA A 86 39.71 7.49 23.23
N SER A 87 39.78 6.18 22.95
CA SER A 87 39.68 5.05 23.90
C SER A 87 38.54 4.99 24.94
N GLY A 88 37.62 4.03 24.74
CA GLY A 88 37.23 3.07 25.80
C GLY A 88 36.24 3.45 26.90
N SER A 89 35.86 4.72 27.12
CA SER A 89 34.96 5.08 28.24
C SER A 89 33.67 5.76 27.79
N ALA A 90 32.53 5.17 28.16
CA ALA A 90 31.14 5.55 27.85
C ALA A 90 30.70 6.97 28.29
N ALA A 91 31.60 7.79 28.84
CA ALA A 91 31.34 9.18 29.13
C ALA A 91 31.38 9.98 27.82
N LEU A 92 30.31 10.74 27.54
CA LEU A 92 30.25 11.73 26.46
C LEU A 92 31.51 12.59 26.51
N ALA A 93 32.45 12.33 25.60
CA ALA A 93 33.67 13.12 25.49
C ALA A 93 33.28 14.60 25.29
N PRO A 94 34.04 15.57 25.83
CA PRO A 94 33.74 17.00 25.76
C PRO A 94 33.69 17.58 24.33
N ALA A 95 33.86 16.76 23.29
CA ALA A 95 33.79 17.10 21.87
C ALA A 95 32.68 16.35 21.12
N ALA A 96 31.57 16.00 21.80
CA ALA A 96 30.41 15.42 21.14
C ALA A 96 29.65 16.48 20.32
N GLU A 97 29.55 16.28 19.01
CA GLU A 97 28.85 17.17 18.08
C GLU A 97 27.47 16.58 17.79
N VAL A 98 26.40 17.34 18.02
CA VAL A 98 25.05 17.00 17.55
C VAL A 98 24.91 17.50 16.12
N CYS A 99 24.60 16.62 15.17
CA CYS A 99 24.33 17.00 13.80
C CYS A 99 22.95 16.51 13.34
N ILE A 100 22.26 17.38 12.60
CA ILE A 100 20.95 17.11 12.02
C ILE A 100 21.17 16.89 10.52
N ARG A 101 20.82 15.71 10.02
CA ARG A 101 20.99 15.36 8.60
C ARG A 101 19.63 15.25 7.93
N PRO A 102 19.36 16.05 6.89
CA PRO A 102 18.13 15.93 6.11
C PRO A 102 17.96 14.52 5.58
N ALA A 103 16.77 13.97 5.76
CA ALA A 103 16.39 12.63 5.34
C ALA A 103 14.87 12.55 5.17
N LEU A 104 14.41 12.00 4.05
CA LEU A 104 12.98 11.78 3.79
C LEU A 104 12.48 10.56 4.56
N MET A 105 12.41 10.68 5.88
CA MET A 105 12.01 9.61 6.80
C MET A 105 10.51 9.44 6.91
N LEU A 106 9.73 10.44 6.52
CA LEU A 106 8.28 10.45 6.67
C LEU A 106 7.60 9.21 6.06
N PRO A 107 7.87 8.79 4.80
CA PRO A 107 7.23 7.60 4.23
C PRO A 107 7.58 6.32 5.00
N ALA A 108 8.83 6.20 5.44
CA ALA A 108 9.31 5.05 6.20
C ALA A 108 8.69 4.97 7.60
N LEU A 109 8.62 6.09 8.31
CA LEU A 109 7.99 6.20 9.61
C LEU A 109 6.49 5.90 9.52
N LEU A 110 5.79 6.47 8.53
CA LEU A 110 4.37 6.19 8.28
C LEU A 110 4.14 4.72 7.97
N LEU A 111 4.95 4.13 7.08
CA LEU A 111 4.87 2.71 6.72
C LEU A 111 5.03 1.83 7.97
N GLY A 112 6.05 2.09 8.77
CA GLY A 112 6.25 1.30 9.97
C GLY A 112 5.12 1.49 10.98
N TRP A 113 4.58 2.70 11.17
CA TRP A 113 3.57 2.96 12.21
C TRP A 113 2.24 2.35 11.82
N ALA A 114 1.90 2.46 10.55
CA ALA A 114 0.73 1.83 9.99
C ALA A 114 0.86 0.30 9.98
N SER A 115 2.05 -0.26 9.68
CA SER A 115 2.32 -1.70 9.78
C SER A 115 2.22 -2.22 11.22
N LEU A 116 2.76 -1.47 12.19
CA LEU A 116 2.72 -1.83 13.60
C LEU A 116 1.29 -1.77 14.14
N ALA A 117 0.52 -0.74 13.79
CA ALA A 117 -0.91 -0.65 14.10
C ALA A 117 -1.73 -1.78 13.44
N ALA A 118 -1.37 -2.15 12.21
CA ALA A 118 -2.05 -3.19 11.43
C ALA A 118 -1.76 -4.61 11.91
N SER A 119 -0.52 -4.88 12.34
CA SER A 119 -0.03 -6.21 12.73
C SER A 119 -0.72 -6.77 13.97
N GLY A 120 -1.39 -5.93 14.77
CA GLY A 120 -1.99 -6.36 16.02
C GLY A 120 -0.95 -6.86 17.03
N VAL A 121 0.35 -6.65 16.82
CA VAL A 121 1.40 -6.92 17.84
C VAL A 121 1.13 -6.10 19.10
N THR A 122 0.47 -4.95 18.94
CA THR A 122 -0.08 -4.15 20.04
C THR A 122 -1.30 -4.80 20.71
N ALA A 123 -2.08 -5.60 19.98
CA ALA A 123 -3.21 -6.38 20.49
C ALA A 123 -2.78 -7.70 21.15
N ALA A 124 -1.63 -8.28 20.78
CA ALA A 124 -1.04 -9.44 21.47
C ALA A 124 -0.36 -9.04 22.80
N ALA A 125 0.07 -7.78 22.93
CA ALA A 125 0.51 -7.19 24.20
C ALA A 125 -0.67 -6.79 25.12
N ALA A 126 -1.90 -7.24 24.81
CA ALA A 126 -3.15 -6.76 25.41
C ALA A 126 -3.73 -7.65 26.52
N ASP A 127 -2.89 -8.27 27.34
CA ASP A 127 -3.30 -8.55 28.73
C ASP A 127 -3.39 -7.25 29.58
N GLY A 128 -3.07 -6.10 28.98
CA GLY A 128 -3.08 -4.79 29.64
C GLY A 128 -3.72 -3.63 28.85
N GLY A 129 -4.54 -3.88 27.83
CA GLY A 129 -5.53 -2.99 27.15
C GLY A 129 -5.14 -1.54 26.74
N ALA A 130 -4.59 -0.74 27.65
CA ALA A 130 -4.30 0.69 27.49
C ALA A 130 -3.15 0.99 26.51
N ALA A 131 -2.12 0.11 26.43
CA ALA A 131 -0.98 0.34 25.54
C ALA A 131 -1.36 0.20 24.06
N ALA A 132 -2.20 -0.80 23.73
CA ALA A 132 -2.68 -1.02 22.37
C ALA A 132 -3.51 0.15 21.86
N VAL A 133 -4.43 0.65 22.71
CA VAL A 133 -5.26 1.81 22.43
C VAL A 133 -4.41 3.06 22.25
N ARG A 134 -3.37 3.26 23.07
CA ARG A 134 -2.45 4.40 22.95
C ARG A 134 -1.62 4.36 21.67
N VAL A 135 -1.16 3.19 21.23
CA VAL A 135 -0.38 3.07 19.97
C VAL A 135 -1.27 3.29 18.75
N VAL A 136 -2.48 2.73 18.73
CA VAL A 136 -3.44 2.99 17.65
C VAL A 136 -3.87 4.47 17.65
N ALA A 137 -4.10 5.07 18.82
CA ALA A 137 -4.40 6.49 18.94
C ALA A 137 -3.23 7.37 18.50
N ALA A 138 -1.99 7.04 18.89
CA ALA A 138 -0.79 7.75 18.45
C ALA A 138 -0.57 7.59 16.94
N ALA A 139 -0.80 6.41 16.37
CA ALA A 139 -0.73 6.19 14.93
C ALA A 139 -1.81 7.00 14.18
N LYS A 140 -3.05 7.00 14.68
CA LYS A 140 -4.14 7.83 14.13
C LYS A 140 -3.86 9.32 14.26
N ASP A 141 -3.31 9.77 15.39
CA ASP A 141 -2.91 11.17 15.63
C ASP A 141 -1.73 11.57 14.72
N THR A 142 -0.76 10.67 14.51
CA THR A 142 0.36 10.88 13.57
C THR A 142 -0.16 10.96 12.13
N LEU A 143 -1.12 10.10 11.75
CA LEU A 143 -1.79 10.15 10.45
C LEU A 143 -2.70 11.37 10.30
N ALA A 144 -3.32 11.86 11.38
CA ALA A 144 -4.19 13.04 11.36
C ALA A 144 -3.40 14.36 11.30
N ARG A 145 -2.19 14.39 11.89
CA ARG A 145 -1.23 15.51 11.79
C ARG A 145 -0.44 15.49 10.49
N PHE A 146 -0.50 14.41 9.73
CA PHE A 146 0.09 14.36 8.41
C PHE A 146 -0.64 15.34 7.50
N ASP A 147 0.11 16.28 6.93
CA ASP A 147 -0.40 17.18 5.90
C ASP A 147 -0.41 16.44 4.54
N PRO A 148 -1.59 16.04 4.02
CA PRO A 148 -1.68 15.33 2.75
C PRO A 148 -1.37 16.23 1.54
N SER A 149 -1.17 17.55 1.75
CA SER A 149 -0.81 18.51 0.70
C SER A 149 0.66 18.42 0.28
N ALA A 150 1.52 17.79 1.09
CA ALA A 150 2.89 17.50 0.72
C ALA A 150 2.92 16.34 -0.29
N ALA A 151 3.71 16.47 -1.36
CA ALA A 151 3.88 15.55 -2.51
C ALA A 151 4.25 14.08 -2.18
N ALA A 152 4.22 13.68 -0.91
CA ALA A 152 4.53 12.36 -0.39
C ALA A 152 3.39 11.33 -0.58
N LEU A 153 2.12 11.74 -0.55
CA LEU A 153 1.00 10.81 -0.70
C LEU A 153 0.56 10.66 -2.17
N ASN A 154 1.26 9.80 -2.91
CA ASN A 154 1.00 9.57 -4.33
C ASN A 154 0.73 8.08 -4.64
N ASP A 155 0.31 7.80 -5.88
CA ASP A 155 0.04 6.44 -6.36
C ASP A 155 1.25 5.50 -6.27
N GLY A 156 2.47 6.03 -6.38
CA GLY A 156 3.71 5.25 -6.26
C GLY A 156 3.92 4.72 -4.84
N LEU A 157 3.68 5.56 -3.82
CA LEU A 157 3.69 5.14 -2.42
C LEU A 157 2.61 4.08 -2.18
N MET A 158 1.38 4.32 -2.65
CA MET A 158 0.28 3.37 -2.52
C MET A 158 0.58 2.01 -3.15
N SER A 159 1.11 2.00 -4.37
CA SER A 159 1.54 0.77 -5.05
C SER A 159 2.61 0.04 -4.25
N SER A 160 3.57 0.77 -3.70
CA SER A 160 4.63 0.19 -2.86
C SER A 160 4.03 -0.43 -1.59
N LEU A 161 3.13 0.25 -0.89
CA LEU A 161 2.46 -0.29 0.30
C LEU A 161 1.70 -1.59 -0.01
N ILE A 162 0.99 -1.65 -1.12
CA ILE A 162 0.23 -2.84 -1.52
C ILE A 162 1.16 -4.00 -1.88
N LYS A 163 2.20 -3.74 -2.69
CA LYS A 163 3.21 -4.74 -3.09
C LYS A 163 3.92 -5.33 -1.89
N LEU A 164 4.21 -4.46 -0.92
CA LEU A 164 4.81 -4.86 0.33
C LEU A 164 3.71 -5.30 1.33
N GLY A 165 2.58 -5.91 0.98
CA GLY A 165 1.71 -6.53 2.01
C GLY A 165 1.07 -5.60 3.08
N ALA A 166 1.32 -4.29 3.06
CA ALA A 166 0.94 -3.34 4.10
C ALA A 166 -0.46 -2.79 3.84
N TRP A 167 -1.42 -3.70 3.62
CA TRP A 167 -2.72 -3.38 3.03
C TRP A 167 -3.58 -2.49 3.93
N ARG A 168 -3.51 -2.70 5.26
CA ARG A 168 -4.20 -1.84 6.24
C ARG A 168 -3.61 -0.43 6.31
N ALA A 169 -2.31 -0.29 6.04
CA ALA A 169 -1.66 1.02 5.93
C ALA A 169 -2.12 1.75 4.67
N ALA A 170 -2.13 1.03 3.54
CA ALA A 170 -2.66 1.54 2.29
C ALA A 170 -4.13 1.96 2.46
N GLU A 171 -4.96 1.15 3.12
CA GLU A 171 -6.37 1.46 3.41
C GLU A 171 -6.52 2.75 4.23
N ALA A 172 -5.80 2.87 5.35
CA ALA A 172 -5.85 4.06 6.20
C ALA A 172 -5.43 5.33 5.46
N LEU A 173 -4.40 5.23 4.61
CA LEU A 173 -3.93 6.35 3.79
C LEU A 173 -4.90 6.68 2.64
N ALA A 174 -5.54 5.67 2.05
CA ALA A 174 -6.56 5.85 1.02
C ALA A 174 -7.83 6.55 1.55
N ALA A 175 -8.09 6.49 2.86
CA ALA A 175 -9.18 7.21 3.50
C ALA A 175 -8.88 8.72 3.67
N LEU A 176 -7.62 9.14 3.59
CA LEU A 176 -7.27 10.56 3.72
C LEU A 176 -7.70 11.35 2.47
N PRO A 177 -8.16 12.61 2.65
CA PRO A 177 -8.45 13.49 1.53
C PRO A 177 -7.14 13.97 0.90
N SER A 178 -6.65 13.28 -0.14
CA SER A 178 -5.52 13.73 -0.97
C SER A 178 -5.93 13.91 -2.43
N PRO A 179 -5.58 15.05 -3.06
CA PRO A 179 -5.83 15.28 -4.48
C PRO A 179 -4.85 14.53 -5.39
N LEU A 180 -3.73 14.05 -4.86
CA LEU A 180 -2.67 13.36 -5.62
C LEU A 180 -2.88 11.85 -5.75
N LEU A 181 -3.87 11.30 -5.03
CA LEU A 181 -4.11 9.88 -4.96
C LEU A 181 -5.31 9.52 -5.84
N SER A 182 -5.05 8.76 -6.89
CA SER A 182 -6.08 8.40 -7.87
C SER A 182 -7.14 7.48 -7.25
N ARG A 183 -8.36 7.55 -7.81
CA ARG A 183 -9.46 6.68 -7.38
C ARG A 183 -9.10 5.19 -7.49
N SER A 184 -8.36 4.82 -8.54
CA SER A 184 -7.84 3.47 -8.74
C SER A 184 -6.94 3.01 -7.60
N SER A 185 -6.05 3.87 -7.10
CA SER A 185 -5.21 3.56 -5.93
C SER A 185 -6.02 3.35 -4.66
N ARG A 186 -7.11 4.11 -4.46
CA ARG A 186 -8.02 3.90 -3.33
C ARG A 186 -8.72 2.55 -3.42
N LEU A 187 -9.24 2.21 -4.59
CA LEU A 187 -9.88 0.92 -4.84
C LEU A 187 -8.88 -0.24 -4.66
N ALA A 188 -7.65 -0.08 -5.14
CA ALA A 188 -6.59 -1.08 -4.97
C ALA A 188 -6.24 -1.30 -3.49
N ALA A 189 -6.22 -0.24 -2.68
CA ALA A 189 -5.98 -0.34 -1.24
C ALA A 189 -7.12 -1.07 -0.51
N LEU A 190 -8.38 -0.77 -0.87
CA LEU A 190 -9.55 -1.49 -0.35
C LEU A 190 -9.55 -2.96 -0.80
N ALA A 191 -9.16 -3.24 -2.04
CA ALA A 191 -9.09 -4.60 -2.56
C ALA A 191 -8.01 -5.41 -1.83
N ALA A 192 -6.83 -4.81 -1.63
CA ALA A 192 -5.74 -5.42 -0.88
C ALA A 192 -6.11 -5.72 0.58
N SER A 193 -6.98 -4.91 1.19
CA SER A 193 -7.50 -5.13 2.55
C SER A 193 -8.76 -6.02 2.60
N ALA A 194 -9.15 -6.64 1.48
CA ALA A 194 -10.34 -7.48 1.34
C ALA A 194 -11.66 -6.77 1.71
N ARG A 195 -11.72 -5.44 1.59
CA ARG A 195 -12.90 -4.59 1.84
C ARG A 195 -13.85 -4.56 0.64
N TRP A 196 -14.22 -5.73 0.12
CA TRP A 196 -15.00 -5.87 -1.12
C TRP A 196 -16.40 -5.24 -1.07
N ILE A 197 -17.03 -5.24 0.11
CA ILE A 197 -18.34 -4.60 0.32
C ILE A 197 -18.23 -3.08 0.16
N ASP A 198 -17.13 -2.47 0.64
CA ASP A 198 -16.92 -1.03 0.51
C ASP A 198 -16.63 -0.64 -0.95
N ILE A 199 -15.84 -1.45 -1.65
CA ILE A 199 -15.59 -1.29 -3.09
C ILE A 199 -16.91 -1.27 -3.84
N ARG A 200 -17.79 -2.24 -3.56
CA ARG A 200 -19.14 -2.29 -4.12
C ARG A 200 -19.92 -1.01 -3.81
N SER A 201 -20.02 -0.64 -2.55
CA SER A 201 -20.77 0.56 -2.14
C SER A 201 -20.26 1.84 -2.83
N LEU A 202 -18.94 2.01 -2.94
CA LEU A 202 -18.31 3.17 -3.59
C LEU A 202 -18.61 3.19 -5.09
N LEU A 203 -18.46 2.05 -5.77
CA LEU A 203 -18.73 1.93 -7.20
C LEU A 203 -20.21 2.13 -7.52
N LEU A 204 -21.11 1.55 -6.72
CA LEU A 204 -22.55 1.75 -6.89
C LEU A 204 -22.97 3.20 -6.63
N HIS A 205 -22.41 3.85 -5.62
CA HIS A 205 -22.65 5.27 -5.40
C HIS A 205 -22.17 6.12 -6.59
N SER A 206 -21.05 5.74 -7.20
CA SER A 206 -20.53 6.43 -8.38
C SER A 206 -21.37 6.18 -9.63
N LEU A 207 -21.95 4.99 -9.77
CA LEU A 207 -22.93 4.68 -10.81
C LEU A 207 -24.19 5.52 -10.65
N GLN A 208 -24.73 5.59 -9.43
CA GLN A 208 -25.91 6.40 -9.11
C GLN A 208 -25.70 7.90 -9.42
N ASN A 209 -24.48 8.40 -9.22
CA ASN A 209 -24.14 9.79 -9.52
C ASN A 209 -23.69 10.01 -10.99
N SER A 210 -23.65 8.95 -11.81
CA SER A 210 -23.24 9.07 -13.21
C SER A 210 -24.39 9.55 -14.09
N HIS A 211 -24.08 10.22 -15.21
CA HIS A 211 -25.08 10.64 -16.20
C HIS A 211 -25.86 9.49 -16.85
N HIS A 212 -25.38 8.26 -16.69
CA HIS A 212 -26.01 7.08 -17.27
C HIS A 212 -27.05 6.45 -16.34
N ALA A 213 -27.11 6.85 -15.06
CA ALA A 213 -28.12 6.33 -14.15
C ALA A 213 -29.54 6.61 -14.68
N PRO A 214 -30.48 5.66 -14.59
CA PRO A 214 -30.39 4.36 -13.93
C PRO A 214 -29.83 3.21 -14.80
N LEU A 215 -29.41 3.49 -16.04
CA LEU A 215 -28.86 2.48 -16.94
C LEU A 215 -27.43 2.07 -16.52
N PRO A 216 -26.99 0.84 -16.85
CA PRO A 216 -25.61 0.42 -16.63
C PRO A 216 -24.63 1.34 -17.38
N PRO A 217 -23.39 1.47 -16.88
CA PRO A 217 -22.40 2.33 -17.52
C PRO A 217 -22.04 1.77 -18.91
N PRO A 218 -21.82 2.63 -19.93
CA PRO A 218 -21.53 2.16 -21.27
C PRO A 218 -20.24 1.35 -21.29
N ARG A 219 -20.24 0.25 -22.05
CA ARG A 219 -19.07 -0.62 -22.21
C ARG A 219 -17.88 0.19 -22.72
N GLY A 220 -16.72 -0.03 -22.10
CA GLY A 220 -15.48 0.70 -22.40
C GLY A 220 -15.34 2.05 -21.68
N SER A 221 -16.36 2.49 -20.94
CA SER A 221 -16.18 3.61 -19.99
C SER A 221 -15.24 3.22 -18.84
N SER A 222 -14.65 4.23 -18.19
CA SER A 222 -13.81 4.03 -17.01
C SER A 222 -14.58 3.36 -15.88
N LEU A 223 -15.80 3.81 -15.59
CA LEU A 223 -16.65 3.23 -14.55
C LEU A 223 -17.02 1.77 -14.85
N HIS A 224 -17.36 1.45 -16.11
CA HIS A 224 -17.60 0.06 -16.52
C HIS A 224 -16.36 -0.82 -16.28
N SER A 225 -15.18 -0.36 -16.71
CA SER A 225 -13.91 -1.08 -16.52
C SER A 225 -13.55 -1.28 -15.06
N GLU A 226 -13.76 -0.25 -14.21
CA GLU A 226 -13.55 -0.34 -12.76
C GLU A 226 -14.48 -1.36 -12.11
N MET A 227 -15.77 -1.36 -12.48
CA MET A 227 -16.74 -2.32 -11.95
C MET A 227 -16.44 -3.75 -12.37
N VAL A 228 -16.09 -3.98 -13.63
CA VAL A 228 -15.71 -5.32 -14.14
C VAL A 228 -14.42 -5.81 -13.49
N ALA A 229 -13.41 -4.95 -13.35
CA ALA A 229 -12.15 -5.30 -12.69
C ALA A 229 -12.37 -5.63 -11.20
N ALA A 230 -13.18 -4.83 -10.50
CA ALA A 230 -13.55 -5.08 -9.11
C ALA A 230 -14.36 -6.38 -8.96
N ALA A 231 -15.29 -6.66 -9.88
CA ALA A 231 -16.07 -7.90 -9.88
C ALA A 231 -15.18 -9.13 -10.09
N ALA A 232 -14.25 -9.08 -11.05
CA ALA A 232 -13.29 -10.15 -11.30
C ALA A 232 -12.34 -10.35 -10.09
N GLY A 233 -11.89 -9.26 -9.46
CA GLY A 233 -11.11 -9.31 -8.22
C GLY A 233 -11.89 -9.92 -7.06
N ALA A 234 -13.15 -9.54 -6.88
CA ALA A 234 -14.03 -10.11 -5.87
C ALA A 234 -14.24 -11.62 -6.12
N LEU A 235 -14.43 -12.02 -7.39
CA LEU A 235 -14.58 -13.42 -7.79
C LEU A 235 -13.33 -14.25 -7.45
N SER A 236 -12.12 -13.75 -7.75
CA SER A 236 -10.87 -14.46 -7.44
C SER A 236 -10.61 -14.63 -5.94
N HIS A 237 -11.22 -13.78 -5.11
CA HIS A 237 -11.17 -13.87 -3.64
C HIS A 237 -12.40 -14.57 -3.03
N GLY A 238 -13.21 -15.25 -3.84
CA GLY A 238 -14.37 -16.02 -3.39
C GLY A 238 -15.57 -15.17 -2.90
N GLN A 239 -15.56 -13.86 -3.16
CA GLN A 239 -16.66 -12.95 -2.79
C GLN A 239 -17.76 -12.96 -3.84
N LEU A 240 -18.40 -14.13 -4.00
CA LEU A 240 -19.36 -14.40 -5.09
C LEU A 240 -20.54 -13.43 -5.11
N THR A 241 -21.09 -13.06 -3.94
CA THR A 241 -22.19 -12.08 -3.86
C THR A 241 -21.77 -10.72 -4.43
N VAL A 242 -20.61 -10.22 -4.03
CA VAL A 242 -20.10 -8.92 -4.46
C VAL A 242 -19.78 -8.94 -5.95
N ALA A 243 -19.16 -10.01 -6.44
CA ALA A 243 -18.87 -10.19 -7.85
C ALA A 243 -20.14 -10.18 -8.71
N ILE A 244 -21.16 -10.96 -8.33
CA ILE A 244 -22.44 -11.02 -9.05
C ILE A 244 -23.09 -9.63 -9.08
N ASP A 245 -23.20 -8.96 -7.94
CA ASP A 245 -23.81 -7.63 -7.86
C ASP A 245 -23.09 -6.62 -8.75
N LEU A 246 -21.75 -6.61 -8.74
CA LEU A 246 -20.98 -5.70 -9.58
C LEU A 246 -21.10 -6.02 -11.07
N PHE A 247 -21.13 -7.30 -11.47
CA PHE A 247 -21.37 -7.67 -12.87
C PHE A 247 -22.77 -7.29 -13.34
N VAL A 248 -23.79 -7.48 -12.49
CA VAL A 248 -25.18 -7.07 -12.76
C VAL A 248 -25.25 -5.56 -13.00
N GLU A 249 -24.68 -4.78 -12.10
CA GLU A 249 -24.74 -3.31 -12.14
C GLU A 249 -23.84 -2.72 -13.25
N ALA A 250 -22.79 -3.46 -13.66
CA ALA A 250 -21.99 -3.13 -14.84
C ALA A 250 -22.68 -3.50 -16.17
N GLY A 251 -23.82 -4.20 -16.15
CA GLY A 251 -24.50 -4.68 -17.35
C GLY A 251 -23.87 -5.93 -17.98
N GLU A 252 -22.98 -6.62 -17.28
CA GLU A 252 -22.38 -7.90 -17.69
C GLU A 252 -23.26 -9.09 -17.24
N TRP A 253 -24.53 -9.06 -17.66
CA TRP A 253 -25.58 -9.97 -17.22
C TRP A 253 -25.25 -11.45 -17.43
N LEU A 254 -24.68 -11.79 -18.60
CA LEU A 254 -24.33 -13.18 -18.92
C LEU A 254 -23.24 -13.71 -17.97
N THR A 255 -22.23 -12.90 -17.68
CA THR A 255 -21.17 -13.24 -16.71
C THR A 255 -21.76 -13.39 -15.31
N ALA A 256 -22.66 -12.49 -14.90
CA ALA A 256 -23.34 -12.59 -13.60
C ALA A 256 -24.16 -13.88 -13.48
N MET A 257 -24.91 -14.28 -14.52
CA MET A 257 -25.67 -15.53 -14.54
C MET A 257 -24.75 -16.75 -14.44
N VAL A 258 -23.66 -16.80 -15.21
CA VAL A 258 -22.69 -17.90 -15.16
C VAL A 258 -22.10 -18.02 -13.75
N VAL A 259 -21.68 -16.91 -13.14
CA VAL A 259 -21.16 -16.91 -11.76
C VAL A 259 -22.24 -17.37 -10.77
N ALA A 260 -23.49 -16.93 -10.92
CA ALA A 260 -24.60 -17.36 -10.07
C ALA A 260 -24.90 -18.86 -10.18
N VAL A 261 -24.88 -19.44 -11.39
CA VAL A 261 -25.02 -20.88 -11.61
C VAL A 261 -23.86 -21.64 -10.96
N CYS A 262 -22.62 -21.23 -11.22
CA CYS A 262 -21.43 -21.85 -10.62
C CYS A 262 -21.42 -21.76 -9.09
N ALA A 263 -22.03 -20.70 -8.52
CA ALA A 263 -22.21 -20.52 -7.09
C ALA A 263 -23.39 -21.31 -6.50
N GLY A 264 -24.18 -22.02 -7.31
CA GLY A 264 -25.38 -22.74 -6.87
C GLY A 264 -26.53 -21.81 -6.44
N ARG A 265 -26.55 -20.55 -6.86
CA ARG A 265 -27.51 -19.52 -6.42
C ARG A 265 -28.62 -19.30 -7.44
N VAL A 266 -29.53 -20.27 -7.54
CA VAL A 266 -30.64 -20.23 -8.52
C VAL A 266 -31.57 -19.04 -8.31
N SER A 267 -31.79 -18.59 -7.06
CA SER A 267 -32.60 -17.40 -6.76
C SER A 267 -32.03 -16.10 -7.34
N MET A 268 -30.71 -16.01 -7.52
CA MET A 268 -30.08 -14.87 -8.18
C MET A 268 -30.42 -14.85 -9.68
N LEU A 269 -30.63 -16.00 -10.32
CA LEU A 269 -30.95 -16.02 -11.76
C LEU A 269 -32.30 -15.35 -12.04
N THR A 270 -33.30 -15.63 -11.22
CA THR A 270 -34.61 -14.97 -11.34
C THR A 270 -34.52 -13.46 -11.13
N GLU A 271 -33.66 -13.00 -10.22
CA GLU A 271 -33.41 -11.58 -9.99
C GLU A 271 -32.77 -10.91 -11.20
N ILE A 272 -31.71 -11.53 -11.73
CA ILE A 272 -30.95 -11.04 -12.88
C ILE A 272 -31.86 -10.98 -14.11
N SER A 273 -32.64 -12.04 -14.38
CA SER A 273 -33.59 -12.08 -15.50
C SER A 273 -34.67 -11.00 -15.39
N ARG A 274 -35.20 -10.77 -14.17
CA ARG A 274 -36.20 -9.71 -13.95
C ARG A 274 -35.62 -8.31 -14.21
N ARG A 275 -34.39 -8.06 -13.77
CA ARG A 275 -33.69 -6.78 -14.03
C ARG A 275 -33.40 -6.58 -15.51
N LEU A 276 -32.98 -7.63 -16.23
CA LEU A 276 -32.76 -7.58 -17.68
C LEU A 276 -34.03 -7.18 -18.43
N LEU A 277 -35.17 -7.83 -18.11
CA LEU A 277 -36.46 -7.53 -18.73
C LEU A 277 -36.92 -6.09 -18.45
N ALA A 278 -36.74 -5.60 -17.21
CA ALA A 278 -37.06 -4.22 -16.86
C ALA A 278 -36.20 -3.22 -17.65
N MET A 279 -34.92 -3.55 -17.88
CA MET A 279 -34.01 -2.71 -18.66
C MET A 279 -34.39 -2.67 -20.15
N GLU A 280 -34.77 -3.82 -20.74
CA GLU A 280 -35.28 -3.84 -22.13
C GLU A 280 -36.51 -2.94 -22.29
N GLN A 281 -37.45 -2.99 -21.35
CA GLN A 281 -38.64 -2.13 -21.38
C GLN A 281 -38.29 -0.64 -21.33
N MET A 282 -37.30 -0.23 -20.52
CA MET A 282 -36.85 1.16 -20.49
C MET A 282 -36.21 1.61 -21.81
N TYR A 283 -35.44 0.72 -22.46
CA TYR A 283 -34.78 1.04 -23.72
C TYR A 283 -35.78 1.23 -24.86
N TRP A 284 -36.83 0.40 -24.91
CA TRP A 284 -37.87 0.48 -25.94
C TRP A 284 -38.92 1.57 -25.68
N ALA A 285 -39.09 2.03 -24.44
CA ALA A 285 -40.03 3.11 -24.11
C ALA A 285 -39.46 4.53 -24.35
N GLY A 286 -38.15 4.66 -24.51
CA GLY A 286 -37.46 5.95 -24.65
C GLY A 286 -37.02 6.32 -26.07
N GLY A 287 -37.34 5.51 -27.08
CA GLY A 287 -37.06 5.76 -28.51
C GLY A 287 -38.33 6.06 -29.29
#